data_AF-A0A8X6QQF7-F1
#
_entry.id   AF-A0A8X6QQF7-F1
#
_cell.length_a   1.000
_cell.length_b   1.000
_cell.length_c   1.000
_cell.angle_alpha   90.00
_cell.angle_beta   90.00
_cell.angle_gamma   90.00
#
_symmetry.space_group_name_H-M   'P 1'
#
loop_
_entity.id
_entity.type
_entity.pdbx_description
1 polymer ?
#
loop_
_entity_poly.entity_id
_entity_poly.type
_entity_poly.pdbx_seq_one_letter_code
_entity_poly.pdbx_strand_id
1 'polypeptide(L)'
;SGKLAALQSRCKANTIKGTVEKLFHYIFSVSNGLQKGFYSIEIFFYEKLSKLQFQVVIIFSRTTYSLSVRRLIFLHIMDVRFWPSLQMIAYSRVARGILYTFGFETLNHNFQIKGSISDDYIRRIKEKVSECEIPGSDTNYLPLPTKIQEKLVSLVMTLETEVKSFFVCHIDSDLYYSSRKVQNTLSWYSTGILDRFETARSLIRNENIDIGIRFYFACKYYFEEDAQSLWTNMSEDDKILVRRCRLSSISIRHWLRALESRTELNWSEISLASRFFFIRNFMGIRYFFPKLRNREIRYVCIDTGMLFGWIHQYDLYYCLVKINADELEYVFRRLSEERLYEIFKCFLLWPFQTIFLDVVNCFITHISADIFLALICVLLDKVSKRWQDYEYVNILKGFWNELSSQHGECVEQEETLNRIMKYVLEAPVPFDVKDFRNFICTCDTKNQGIKQHGFQLVFHPWK
;
A
#
# COMPACT_ATOMS: atom_id res chain seq x y z
N SER A 1 25.49 -27.35 15.39
CA SER A 1 26.53 -28.16 14.71
C SER A 1 25.95 -29.16 13.72
N GLY A 2 25.02 -30.05 14.11
CA GLY A 2 24.48 -31.12 13.25
C GLY A 2 23.81 -30.68 11.94
N LYS A 3 22.98 -29.62 11.95
CA LYS A 3 22.35 -29.07 10.72
C LYS A 3 23.35 -28.41 9.76
N LEU A 4 24.47 -27.90 10.27
CA LEU A 4 25.53 -27.26 9.47
C LEU A 4 26.31 -28.30 8.65
N ALA A 5 26.55 -29.48 9.22
CA ALA A 5 27.20 -30.60 8.53
C ALA A 5 26.34 -31.17 7.39
N ALA A 6 25.01 -31.22 7.56
CA ALA A 6 24.09 -31.63 6.51
C ALA A 6 24.06 -30.66 5.32
N LEU A 7 24.11 -29.35 5.58
CA LEU A 7 24.22 -28.29 4.56
C LEU A 7 25.57 -28.32 3.82
N GLN A 8 26.67 -28.61 4.52
CA GLN A 8 28.01 -28.76 3.94
C GLN A 8 28.09 -29.92 2.93
N SER A 9 27.36 -31.01 3.17
CA SER A 9 27.31 -32.14 2.22
C SER A 9 26.59 -31.80 0.91
N ARG A 10 25.64 -30.85 0.94
CA ARG A 10 24.81 -30.47 -0.21
C ARG A 10 25.35 -29.27 -0.98
N CYS A 11 26.10 -28.38 -0.35
CA CYS A 11 26.66 -27.18 -0.99
C CYS A 11 28.19 -27.23 -0.90
N LYS A 12 28.87 -27.46 -2.02
CA LYS A 12 30.34 -27.35 -2.15
C LYS A 12 30.80 -25.88 -2.02
N ALA A 13 30.62 -25.25 -0.86
CA ALA A 13 30.95 -23.84 -0.68
C ALA A 13 31.49 -23.53 0.72
N ASN A 14 32.83 -23.56 0.85
CA ASN A 14 33.57 -23.05 2.01
C ASN A 14 33.20 -21.59 2.36
N THR A 15 32.70 -20.83 1.37
CA THR A 15 32.23 -19.45 1.51
C THR A 15 31.02 -19.30 2.43
N ILE A 16 30.13 -20.31 2.49
CA ILE A 16 28.92 -20.27 3.34
C ILE A 16 29.32 -20.36 4.82
N LYS A 17 30.30 -21.21 5.15
CA LYS A 17 30.81 -21.38 6.51
C LYS A 17 31.36 -20.07 7.06
N GLY A 18 32.22 -19.38 6.29
CA GLY A 18 32.82 -18.12 6.72
C GLY A 18 31.80 -16.99 6.94
N THR A 19 30.77 -16.90 6.10
CA THR A 19 29.71 -15.88 6.27
C THR A 19 28.82 -16.18 7.47
N VAL A 20 28.44 -17.45 7.67
CA VAL A 20 27.63 -17.85 8.83
C VAL A 20 28.42 -17.68 10.13
N GLU A 21 29.71 -18.03 10.16
CA GLU A 21 30.58 -17.83 11.33
C GLU A 21 30.76 -16.34 11.67
N LYS A 22 30.97 -15.48 10.68
CA LYS A 22 31.03 -14.02 10.87
C LYS A 22 29.72 -13.45 11.40
N LEU A 23 28.59 -13.95 10.89
CA LEU A 23 27.28 -13.54 11.36
C LEU A 23 27.01 -14.00 12.80
N PHE A 24 27.40 -15.24 13.14
CA PHE A 24 27.34 -15.75 14.51
C PHE A 24 28.21 -14.91 15.46
N HIS A 25 29.44 -14.57 15.06
CA HIS A 25 30.30 -13.70 15.86
C HIS A 25 29.71 -12.31 16.05
N TYR A 26 29.13 -11.72 15.00
CA TYR A 26 28.45 -10.42 15.09
C TYR A 26 27.27 -10.49 16.06
N ILE A 27 26.39 -11.48 15.90
CA ILE A 27 25.23 -11.68 16.79
C ILE A 27 25.68 -11.90 18.24
N PHE A 28 26.72 -12.71 18.46
CA PHE A 28 27.25 -12.99 19.79
C PHE A 28 27.89 -11.75 20.45
N SER A 29 28.57 -10.92 19.64
CA SER A 29 29.14 -9.64 20.12
C SER A 29 28.06 -8.63 20.51
N VAL A 30 26.93 -8.63 19.79
CA VAL A 30 25.77 -7.79 20.11
C VAL A 30 25.02 -8.34 21.34
N SER A 31 24.92 -9.66 21.50
CA SER A 31 24.25 -10.28 22.66
C SER A 31 25.02 -10.12 23.97
N ASN A 32 26.35 -9.98 23.94
CA ASN A 32 27.13 -9.71 25.15
C ASN A 32 26.82 -8.35 25.80
N GLY A 33 26.15 -7.44 25.08
CA GLY A 33 25.62 -6.19 25.63
C GLY A 33 24.14 -6.24 26.06
N LEU A 34 23.44 -7.35 25.83
CA LEU A 34 22.02 -7.52 26.16
C LEU A 34 21.89 -8.35 27.44
N GLN A 35 21.04 -7.91 28.38
CA GLN A 35 20.77 -8.66 29.61
C GLN A 35 20.20 -10.07 29.28
N LYS A 36 20.57 -11.05 30.10
CA LYS A 36 20.20 -12.48 30.00
C LYS A 36 18.75 -12.68 29.53
N GLY A 37 18.58 -13.08 28.28
CA GLY A 37 17.30 -13.50 27.70
C GLY A 37 17.47 -14.73 26.80
N PHE A 38 16.38 -15.46 26.57
CA PHE A 38 16.38 -16.60 25.64
C PHE A 38 16.20 -16.09 24.20
N TYR A 39 17.18 -16.39 23.34
CA TYR A 39 17.19 -15.99 21.93
C TYR A 39 17.05 -17.23 21.04
N SER A 40 16.16 -17.15 20.04
CA SER A 40 16.06 -18.13 18.95
C SER A 40 16.60 -17.50 17.68
N ILE A 41 17.45 -18.22 16.94
CA ILE A 41 17.94 -17.76 15.63
C ILE A 41 17.48 -18.76 14.59
N GLU A 42 16.62 -18.32 13.68
CA GLU A 42 16.14 -19.14 12.57
C GLU A 42 16.78 -18.67 11.25
N ILE A 43 17.59 -19.53 10.65
CA ILE A 43 18.27 -19.22 9.39
C ILE A 43 17.50 -19.90 8.25
N PHE A 44 16.95 -19.11 7.34
CA PHE A 44 16.24 -19.62 6.17
C PHE A 44 17.16 -19.61 4.94
N PHE A 45 17.19 -20.73 4.21
CA PHE A 45 17.96 -20.89 2.98
C PHE A 45 16.98 -21.02 1.80
N TYR A 46 17.14 -20.18 0.78
CA TYR A 46 16.36 -20.29 -0.46
C TYR A 46 17.28 -20.22 -1.68
N GLU A 47 17.08 -21.15 -2.61
CA GLU A 47 17.82 -21.23 -3.86
C GLU A 47 16.97 -20.61 -4.98
N LYS A 48 17.49 -19.58 -5.65
CA LYS A 48 16.83 -18.96 -6.80
C LYS A 48 17.81 -18.86 -7.96
N LEU A 49 17.46 -19.52 -9.07
CA LEU A 49 18.01 -19.30 -10.43
C LEU A 49 19.50 -18.89 -10.43
N SER A 50 20.39 -19.84 -10.09
CA SER A 50 21.86 -19.76 -10.11
C SER A 50 22.59 -18.94 -9.04
N LYS A 51 21.91 -18.27 -8.08
CA LYS A 51 22.56 -17.62 -6.93
C LYS A 51 21.87 -17.99 -5.62
N LEU A 52 22.63 -18.60 -4.70
CA LEU A 52 22.19 -18.76 -3.31
C LEU A 52 22.10 -17.36 -2.67
N GLN A 53 20.89 -16.96 -2.26
CA GLN A 53 20.69 -15.82 -1.37
C GLN A 53 20.34 -16.34 0.02
N PHE A 54 20.95 -15.75 1.04
CA PHE A 54 20.69 -16.09 2.44
C PHE A 54 19.88 -14.97 3.09
N GLN A 55 18.87 -15.36 3.85
CA GLN A 55 18.13 -14.44 4.72
C GLN A 55 18.16 -15.01 6.13
N VAL A 56 18.77 -14.27 7.05
CA VAL A 56 18.83 -14.67 8.45
C VAL A 56 17.73 -13.93 9.19
N VAL A 57 16.83 -14.67 9.81
CA VAL A 57 15.72 -14.13 10.60
C VAL A 57 16.02 -14.42 12.06
N ILE A 58 16.38 -13.38 12.81
CA ILE A 58 16.63 -13.53 14.25
C ILE A 58 15.30 -13.33 14.97
N ILE A 59 14.79 -14.37 15.61
CA ILE A 59 13.50 -14.34 16.32
C ILE A 59 13.77 -14.17 17.81
N PHE A 60 13.56 -12.96 18.29
CA PHE A 60 13.64 -12.71 19.72
C PHE A 60 12.38 -13.23 20.43
N SER A 61 12.51 -13.77 21.65
CA SER A 61 11.36 -14.21 22.45
C SER A 61 10.85 -13.11 23.39
N ARG A 62 9.55 -13.17 23.69
CA ARG A 62 8.60 -12.05 23.88
C ARG A 62 8.67 -11.22 25.17
N THR A 63 9.81 -11.12 25.87
CA THR A 63 9.87 -10.35 27.14
C THR A 63 10.66 -9.06 26.99
N THR A 64 9.93 -7.93 27.04
CA THR A 64 10.42 -6.54 27.10
C THR A 64 11.59 -6.20 26.18
N TYR A 65 11.30 -5.95 24.91
CA TYR A 65 12.27 -5.33 24.01
C TYR A 65 12.53 -3.89 24.41
N SER A 66 13.81 -3.54 24.50
CA SER A 66 14.21 -2.13 24.43
C SER A 66 13.71 -1.54 23.11
N LEU A 67 13.43 -0.23 23.12
CA LEU A 67 13.00 0.52 21.94
C LEU A 67 13.92 0.27 20.73
N SER A 68 15.22 0.09 20.97
CA SER A 68 16.23 -0.25 19.96
C SER A 68 16.00 -1.59 19.26
N VAL A 69 15.51 -2.62 19.97
CA VAL A 69 15.22 -3.94 19.37
C VAL A 69 13.92 -3.89 18.57
N ARG A 70 12.88 -3.21 19.07
CA ARG A 70 11.64 -2.99 18.29
C ARG A 70 11.92 -2.23 17.00
N ARG A 71 12.83 -1.25 17.03
CA ARG A 71 13.31 -0.51 15.86
C ARG A 71 14.01 -1.37 14.83
N LEU A 72 14.90 -2.26 15.26
CA LEU A 72 15.57 -3.22 14.36
C LEU A 72 14.57 -4.20 13.76
N ILE A 73 13.62 -4.68 14.55
CA ILE A 73 12.52 -5.54 14.08
C ILE A 73 11.67 -4.79 13.08
N PHE A 74 11.29 -3.53 13.34
CA PHE A 74 10.53 -2.71 12.39
C PHE A 74 11.28 -2.48 11.07
N LEU A 75 12.55 -2.08 11.14
CA LEU A 75 13.36 -1.93 9.92
C LEU A 75 13.48 -3.27 9.19
N HIS A 76 13.59 -4.38 9.91
CA HIS A 76 13.55 -5.69 9.28
C HIS A 76 12.18 -5.97 8.66
N ILE A 77 11.06 -5.72 9.34
CA ILE A 77 9.71 -5.89 8.78
C ILE A 77 9.50 -5.03 7.52
N MET A 78 10.07 -3.83 7.50
CA MET A 78 9.94 -2.90 6.37
C MET A 78 10.94 -3.17 5.23
N ASP A 79 12.14 -3.66 5.55
CA ASP A 79 13.23 -3.96 4.59
C ASP A 79 13.15 -5.40 4.06
N VAL A 80 12.52 -6.31 4.81
CA VAL A 80 11.98 -7.57 4.30
C VAL A 80 10.82 -7.17 3.39
N ARG A 81 11.20 -6.80 2.16
CA ARG A 81 10.31 -6.53 1.02
C ARG A 81 9.11 -7.44 1.18
N PHE A 82 7.94 -6.85 1.39
CA PHE A 82 6.71 -7.59 1.53
C PHE A 82 6.67 -8.68 0.46
N TRP A 83 6.88 -9.94 0.86
CA TRP A 83 6.84 -11.07 -0.05
C TRP A 83 5.40 -11.57 -0.02
N PRO A 84 4.60 -11.26 -1.05
CA PRO A 84 3.24 -11.79 -1.12
C PRO A 84 3.32 -13.31 -1.04
N SER A 85 2.36 -13.91 -0.33
CA SER A 85 2.24 -15.36 -0.33
C SER A 85 2.14 -15.87 -1.78
N LEU A 86 2.64 -17.08 -2.05
CA LEU A 86 2.52 -17.68 -3.39
C LEU A 86 1.05 -17.70 -3.86
N GLN A 87 0.13 -17.89 -2.92
CA GLN A 87 -1.30 -17.81 -3.17
C GLN A 87 -1.74 -16.42 -3.66
N MET A 88 -1.28 -15.35 -3.01
CA MET A 88 -1.57 -13.97 -3.44
C MET A 88 -0.99 -13.67 -4.82
N ILE A 89 0.25 -14.10 -5.09
CA ILE A 89 0.88 -13.95 -6.41
C ILE A 89 0.05 -14.66 -7.49
N ALA A 90 -0.40 -15.88 -7.22
CA ALA A 90 -1.23 -16.66 -8.13
C ALA A 90 -2.57 -15.97 -8.40
N TYR A 91 -3.28 -15.55 -7.34
CA TYR A 91 -4.54 -14.82 -7.50
C TYR A 91 -4.36 -13.52 -8.28
N SER A 92 -3.34 -12.72 -7.97
CA SER A 92 -3.06 -11.48 -8.67
C SER A 92 -2.79 -11.71 -10.15
N ARG A 93 -2.06 -12.78 -10.50
CA ARG A 93 -1.82 -13.12 -11.91
C ARG A 93 -3.10 -13.49 -12.65
N VAL A 94 -3.97 -14.31 -12.04
CA VAL A 94 -5.25 -14.69 -12.65
C VAL A 94 -6.18 -13.47 -12.76
N ALA A 95 -6.32 -12.69 -11.69
CA ALA A 95 -7.16 -11.49 -11.66
C ALA A 95 -6.73 -10.45 -12.71
N ARG A 96 -5.41 -10.26 -12.92
CA ARG A 96 -4.90 -9.40 -14.01
C ARG A 96 -5.26 -9.93 -15.40
N GLY A 97 -5.17 -11.25 -15.61
CA GLY A 97 -5.58 -11.86 -16.87
C GLY A 97 -7.05 -11.60 -17.19
N ILE A 98 -7.92 -11.73 -16.18
CA ILE A 98 -9.34 -11.38 -16.26
C ILE A 98 -9.49 -9.89 -16.61
N LEU A 99 -8.85 -9.00 -15.85
CA LEU A 99 -8.91 -7.56 -16.04
C LEU A 99 -8.55 -7.13 -17.48
N TYR A 100 -7.47 -7.70 -18.04
CA TYR A 100 -7.03 -7.41 -19.42
C TYR A 100 -7.93 -8.00 -20.49
N THR A 101 -8.55 -9.16 -20.23
CA THR A 101 -9.42 -9.81 -21.20
C THR A 101 -10.73 -9.04 -21.37
N PHE A 102 -11.34 -8.60 -20.27
CA PHE A 102 -12.64 -7.93 -20.31
C PHE A 102 -12.53 -6.41 -20.51
N GLY A 103 -11.39 -5.81 -20.15
CA GLY A 103 -11.13 -4.37 -20.26
C GLY A 103 -11.91 -3.51 -19.25
N PHE A 104 -11.37 -2.33 -18.91
CA PHE A 104 -11.96 -1.45 -17.88
C PHE A 104 -13.34 -0.91 -18.22
N GLU A 105 -13.65 -0.66 -19.50
CA GLU A 105 -14.91 -0.03 -19.90
C GLU A 105 -16.10 -0.98 -19.77
N THR A 106 -15.90 -2.25 -20.12
CA THR A 106 -16.83 -3.34 -19.82
C THR A 106 -17.02 -3.48 -18.32
N LEU A 107 -15.96 -3.24 -17.54
CA LEU A 107 -16.01 -3.25 -16.08
C LEU A 107 -16.55 -1.94 -15.45
N ASN A 108 -16.84 -0.89 -16.20
CA ASN A 108 -17.35 0.38 -15.64
C ASN A 108 -18.79 0.66 -16.09
N HIS A 109 -19.12 0.37 -17.36
CA HIS A 109 -20.45 0.61 -17.92
C HIS A 109 -21.51 -0.37 -17.40
N ASN A 110 -21.10 -1.57 -16.98
CA ASN A 110 -22.01 -2.54 -16.32
C ASN A 110 -22.04 -2.39 -14.79
N PHE A 111 -21.27 -1.42 -14.26
CA PHE A 111 -20.86 -1.37 -12.86
C PHE A 111 -21.13 0.02 -12.27
N GLN A 112 -22.23 0.70 -12.63
CA GLN A 112 -22.58 1.97 -11.97
C GLN A 112 -22.67 1.77 -10.44
N ILE A 113 -21.58 2.16 -9.76
CA ILE A 113 -21.35 1.93 -8.34
C ILE A 113 -22.21 2.93 -7.56
N LYS A 114 -23.38 2.49 -7.11
CA LYS A 114 -23.93 2.93 -5.82
C LYS A 114 -23.60 1.86 -4.78
N GLY A 115 -23.15 2.29 -3.61
CA GLY A 115 -22.48 1.45 -2.61
C GLY A 115 -23.21 0.18 -2.20
N SER A 116 -22.40 -0.78 -1.72
CA SER A 116 -22.65 -2.22 -1.59
C SER A 116 -22.56 -2.98 -2.92
N ILE A 117 -21.76 -4.04 -2.94
CA ILE A 117 -21.75 -5.06 -3.99
C ILE A 117 -23.17 -5.63 -4.01
N SER A 118 -24.04 -5.15 -4.90
CA SER A 118 -25.41 -5.66 -4.98
C SER A 118 -25.37 -7.08 -5.57
N ASP A 119 -26.31 -7.95 -5.20
CA ASP A 119 -26.41 -9.28 -5.82
C ASP A 119 -26.60 -9.17 -7.35
N ASP A 120 -27.18 -8.04 -7.79
CA ASP A 120 -27.33 -7.68 -9.20
C ASP A 120 -26.00 -7.40 -9.91
N TYR A 121 -25.01 -6.89 -9.18
CA TYR A 121 -23.65 -6.67 -9.66
C TYR A 121 -22.90 -8.00 -9.85
N ILE A 122 -22.98 -8.92 -8.87
CA ILE A 122 -22.40 -10.27 -9.01
C ILE A 122 -23.12 -11.03 -10.14
N ARG A 123 -24.44 -10.86 -10.25
CA ARG A 123 -25.25 -11.43 -11.34
C ARG A 123 -24.84 -10.89 -12.71
N ARG A 124 -24.63 -9.59 -12.89
CA ARG A 124 -24.20 -8.99 -14.18
C ARG A 124 -22.78 -9.34 -14.58
N ILE A 125 -21.84 -9.48 -13.63
CA ILE A 125 -20.52 -10.05 -13.91
C ILE A 125 -20.69 -11.48 -14.42
N LYS A 126 -21.49 -12.30 -13.74
CA LYS A 126 -21.79 -13.68 -14.16
C LYS A 126 -22.47 -13.74 -15.53
N GLU A 127 -23.41 -12.83 -15.81
CA GLU A 127 -24.16 -12.74 -17.08
C GLU A 127 -23.27 -12.28 -18.24
N LYS A 128 -22.37 -11.31 -18.06
CA LYS A 128 -21.48 -10.87 -19.16
C LYS A 128 -20.24 -11.73 -19.36
N VAL A 129 -19.76 -12.37 -18.30
CA VAL A 129 -18.84 -13.51 -18.46
C VAL A 129 -19.51 -14.64 -19.24
N SER A 130 -20.85 -14.78 -19.18
CA SER A 130 -21.62 -15.73 -19.99
C SER A 130 -21.97 -15.29 -21.42
N GLU A 131 -22.01 -13.98 -21.70
CA GLU A 131 -22.28 -13.42 -23.04
C GLU A 131 -21.02 -13.29 -23.92
N CYS A 132 -19.82 -13.34 -23.34
CA CYS A 132 -18.62 -13.53 -24.13
C CYS A 132 -18.68 -14.93 -24.74
N GLU A 133 -18.98 -15.01 -26.04
CA GLU A 133 -18.90 -16.24 -26.85
C GLU A 133 -17.47 -16.79 -26.86
N ILE A 134 -17.10 -17.45 -25.77
CA ILE A 134 -16.05 -18.46 -25.74
C ILE A 134 -16.81 -19.76 -26.03
N PRO A 135 -16.53 -20.48 -27.13
CA PRO A 135 -17.30 -21.66 -27.52
C PRO A 135 -17.29 -22.72 -26.40
N GLY A 136 -18.47 -23.03 -25.85
CA GLY A 136 -18.69 -24.11 -24.86
C GLY A 136 -19.14 -23.64 -23.48
N SER A 137 -20.38 -23.13 -23.38
CA SER A 137 -20.98 -22.62 -22.14
C SER A 137 -21.62 -23.74 -21.30
N ASP A 138 -20.81 -24.45 -20.53
CA ASP A 138 -21.21 -24.95 -19.21
C ASP A 138 -20.69 -23.94 -18.18
N THR A 139 -21.51 -23.58 -17.19
CA THR A 139 -21.35 -22.45 -16.26
C THR A 139 -20.17 -22.53 -15.28
N ASN A 140 -19.15 -23.33 -15.58
CA ASN A 140 -17.84 -23.40 -14.91
C ASN A 140 -16.81 -22.53 -15.63
N TYR A 141 -17.02 -21.20 -15.66
CA TYR A 141 -16.17 -20.24 -16.40
C TYR A 141 -14.68 -20.24 -16.02
N LEU A 142 -14.39 -20.65 -14.81
CA LEU A 142 -13.15 -21.31 -14.47
C LEU A 142 -13.61 -22.54 -13.67
N PRO A 143 -13.10 -23.75 -13.90
CA PRO A 143 -13.40 -24.93 -13.06
C PRO A 143 -12.73 -24.78 -11.68
N LEU A 144 -13.06 -23.69 -11.00
CA LEU A 144 -12.53 -23.24 -9.73
C LEU A 144 -13.66 -23.26 -8.71
N PRO A 145 -13.40 -23.75 -7.49
CA PRO A 145 -14.32 -23.66 -6.36
C PRO A 145 -14.89 -22.24 -6.14
N THR A 146 -16.16 -22.14 -5.73
CA THR A 146 -16.87 -20.86 -5.48
C THR A 146 -16.07 -19.89 -4.61
N LYS A 147 -15.44 -20.38 -3.53
CA LYS A 147 -14.58 -19.56 -2.65
C LYS A 147 -13.40 -18.90 -3.37
N ILE A 148 -12.84 -19.58 -4.38
CA ILE A 148 -11.77 -19.02 -5.20
C ILE A 148 -12.31 -17.95 -6.15
N GLN A 149 -13.49 -18.18 -6.73
CA GLN A 149 -14.14 -17.20 -7.61
C GLN A 149 -14.45 -15.91 -6.87
N GLU A 150 -15.03 -15.98 -5.67
CA GLU A 150 -15.33 -14.82 -4.82
C GLU A 150 -14.06 -13.99 -4.53
N LYS A 151 -12.98 -14.67 -4.13
CA LYS A 151 -11.70 -14.02 -3.87
C LYS A 151 -11.10 -13.37 -5.12
N LEU A 152 -11.23 -14.02 -6.28
CA LEU A 152 -10.78 -13.46 -7.56
C LEU A 152 -11.58 -12.21 -7.94
N VAL A 153 -12.90 -12.22 -7.78
CA VAL A 153 -13.76 -11.05 -8.06
C VAL A 153 -13.36 -9.87 -7.18
N SER A 154 -13.16 -10.10 -5.87
CA SER A 154 -12.69 -9.04 -4.98
C SER A 154 -11.34 -8.49 -5.41
N LEU A 155 -10.41 -9.36 -5.84
CA LEU A 155 -9.10 -8.92 -6.26
C LEU A 155 -9.14 -8.13 -7.58
N VAL A 156 -9.96 -8.55 -8.55
CA VAL A 156 -10.19 -7.78 -9.79
C VAL A 156 -10.68 -6.37 -9.46
N MET A 157 -11.59 -6.24 -8.50
CA MET A 157 -12.07 -4.93 -8.05
C MET A 157 -11.00 -4.08 -7.38
N THR A 158 -10.13 -4.68 -6.58
CA THR A 158 -8.95 -4.00 -6.02
C THR A 158 -8.03 -3.50 -7.13
N LEU A 159 -7.73 -4.35 -8.13
CA LEU A 159 -6.87 -3.98 -9.27
C LEU A 159 -7.50 -2.86 -10.12
N GLU A 160 -8.81 -2.92 -10.36
CA GLU A 160 -9.52 -1.86 -11.07
C GLU A 160 -9.46 -0.53 -10.31
N THR A 161 -9.68 -0.56 -9.00
CA THR A 161 -9.58 0.62 -8.14
C THR A 161 -8.17 1.21 -8.17
N GLU A 162 -7.13 0.37 -8.18
CA GLU A 162 -5.74 0.82 -8.32
C GLU A 162 -5.48 1.53 -9.65
N VAL A 163 -6.03 0.99 -10.74
CA VAL A 163 -5.88 1.60 -12.06
C VAL A 163 -6.66 2.90 -12.17
N LYS A 164 -7.89 2.95 -11.64
CA LYS A 164 -8.66 4.19 -11.55
C LYS A 164 -7.93 5.24 -10.72
N SER A 165 -7.42 4.86 -9.55
CA SER A 165 -6.61 5.73 -8.69
C SER A 165 -5.38 6.26 -9.44
N PHE A 166 -4.66 5.40 -10.17
CA PHE A 166 -3.56 5.82 -11.01
C PHE A 166 -4.00 6.88 -12.01
N PHE A 167 -5.03 6.66 -12.81
CA PHE A 167 -5.43 7.66 -13.81
C PHE A 167 -5.98 8.94 -13.20
N VAL A 168 -6.75 8.87 -12.11
CA VAL A 168 -7.27 10.07 -11.40
C VAL A 168 -6.11 10.93 -10.93
N CYS A 169 -5.02 10.33 -10.48
CA CYS A 169 -3.83 11.08 -10.07
C CYS A 169 -3.02 11.64 -11.24
N HIS A 170 -3.21 11.22 -12.49
CA HIS A 170 -2.32 11.54 -13.62
C HIS A 170 -2.95 12.34 -14.73
N ILE A 171 -4.25 12.22 -14.93
CA ILE A 171 -4.92 12.72 -16.12
C ILE A 171 -6.14 13.51 -15.65
N ASP A 172 -6.20 14.81 -16.02
CA ASP A 172 -7.47 15.53 -15.99
C ASP A 172 -8.46 14.75 -16.85
N SER A 173 -9.71 14.64 -16.38
CA SER A 173 -10.78 13.73 -16.82
C SER A 173 -10.97 13.49 -18.33
N ASP A 174 -10.38 14.33 -19.17
CA ASP A 174 -10.63 14.39 -20.61
C ASP A 174 -9.68 13.51 -21.43
N LEU A 175 -8.52 13.08 -20.91
CA LEU A 175 -7.70 12.03 -21.57
C LEU A 175 -8.07 10.61 -21.05
N TYR A 176 -9.14 10.51 -20.27
CA TYR A 176 -9.35 9.40 -19.32
C TYR A 176 -9.96 8.13 -19.93
N TYR A 177 -10.45 8.11 -21.16
CA TYR A 177 -11.15 6.92 -21.67
C TYR A 177 -10.64 6.50 -23.06
N SER A 178 -10.52 5.18 -23.22
CA SER A 178 -10.62 4.46 -24.50
C SER A 178 -9.39 4.01 -25.28
N SER A 179 -8.17 4.00 -24.73
CA SER A 179 -7.13 3.19 -25.38
C SER A 179 -6.82 1.91 -24.60
N ARG A 180 -7.25 0.76 -25.16
CA ARG A 180 -6.65 -0.56 -24.87
C ARG A 180 -5.11 -0.49 -24.88
N LYS A 181 -4.54 0.44 -25.66
CA LYS A 181 -3.11 0.76 -25.70
C LYS A 181 -2.53 1.05 -24.32
N VAL A 182 -3.21 1.84 -23.49
CA VAL A 182 -2.75 2.17 -22.14
C VAL A 182 -2.87 0.97 -21.19
N GLN A 183 -3.92 0.17 -21.31
CA GLN A 183 -4.11 -1.02 -20.46
C GLN A 183 -2.97 -2.03 -20.63
N ASN A 184 -2.50 -2.22 -21.88
CA ASN A 184 -1.40 -3.12 -22.19
C ASN A 184 -0.03 -2.63 -21.70
N THR A 185 0.07 -1.37 -21.24
CA THR A 185 1.32 -0.80 -20.68
C THR A 185 1.36 -0.82 -19.15
N LEU A 186 0.30 -1.29 -18.49
CA LEU A 186 0.26 -1.37 -17.03
C LEU A 186 1.28 -2.40 -16.52
N SER A 187 2.18 -1.93 -15.66
CA SER A 187 3.18 -2.74 -14.99
C SER A 187 2.74 -3.00 -13.56
N TRP A 188 2.93 -4.23 -13.08
CA TRP A 188 2.43 -4.67 -11.77
C TRP A 188 3.52 -5.36 -10.98
N TYR A 189 3.57 -5.11 -9.68
CA TYR A 189 4.31 -5.93 -8.75
C TYR A 189 3.70 -7.33 -8.64
N SER A 190 4.48 -8.29 -8.15
CA SER A 190 3.98 -9.66 -7.87
C SER A 190 2.88 -9.70 -6.82
N THR A 191 2.82 -8.67 -5.97
CA THR A 191 1.73 -8.45 -5.01
C THR A 191 0.42 -8.14 -5.70
N GLY A 192 0.47 -7.63 -6.93
CA GLY A 192 -0.65 -7.08 -7.66
C GLY A 192 -0.83 -5.57 -7.51
N ILE A 193 0.02 -4.88 -6.74
CA ILE A 193 0.01 -3.41 -6.74
C ILE A 193 0.50 -2.94 -8.10
N LEU A 194 -0.12 -1.88 -8.63
CA LEU A 194 0.37 -1.24 -9.83
C LEU A 194 1.77 -0.64 -9.57
N ASP A 195 2.77 -1.07 -10.34
CA ASP A 195 4.06 -0.39 -10.37
C ASP A 195 3.91 0.89 -11.17
N ARG A 196 3.54 1.97 -10.47
CA ARG A 196 3.27 3.28 -11.07
C ARG A 196 4.47 3.82 -11.84
N PHE A 197 5.68 3.56 -11.36
CA PHE A 197 6.92 4.07 -11.94
C PHE A 197 7.25 3.32 -13.24
N GLU A 198 7.22 1.99 -13.23
CA GLU A 198 7.43 1.19 -14.44
C GLU A 198 6.27 1.33 -15.43
N THR A 199 5.04 1.55 -14.94
CA THR A 199 3.88 1.87 -15.79
C THR A 199 4.11 3.20 -16.50
N ALA A 200 4.50 4.25 -15.79
CA ALA A 200 4.81 5.54 -16.39
C ALA A 200 5.94 5.43 -17.42
N ARG A 201 7.00 4.68 -17.12
CA ARG A 201 8.09 4.41 -18.07
C ARG A 201 7.61 3.65 -19.30
N SER A 202 6.73 2.66 -19.12
CA SER A 202 6.16 1.89 -20.23
C SER A 202 5.26 2.76 -21.12
N LEU A 203 4.49 3.68 -20.53
CA LEU A 203 3.70 4.69 -21.24
C LEU A 203 4.61 5.62 -22.05
N ILE A 204 5.69 6.12 -21.45
CA ILE A 204 6.67 7.00 -22.09
C ILE A 204 7.36 6.34 -23.29
N ARG A 205 7.61 5.03 -23.24
CA ARG A 205 8.27 4.29 -24.32
C ARG A 205 7.32 3.86 -25.44
N ASN A 206 6.01 3.89 -25.21
CA ASN A 206 5.04 3.46 -26.20
C ASN A 206 4.78 4.56 -27.23
N GLU A 207 5.39 4.44 -28.41
CA GLU A 207 5.24 5.40 -29.52
C GLU A 207 3.81 5.51 -30.07
N ASN A 208 2.93 4.56 -29.74
CA ASN A 208 1.51 4.64 -30.11
C ASN A 208 0.69 5.60 -29.24
N ILE A 209 1.33 6.18 -28.21
CA ILE A 209 0.76 7.20 -27.32
C ILE A 209 1.26 8.58 -27.80
N ASP A 210 0.35 9.55 -27.77
CA ASP A 210 0.64 10.94 -28.11
C ASP A 210 1.90 11.47 -27.41
N ILE A 211 2.76 12.17 -28.17
CA ILE A 211 4.05 12.65 -27.67
C ILE A 211 3.89 13.65 -26.52
N GLY A 212 2.82 14.45 -26.52
CA GLY A 212 2.44 15.35 -25.44
C GLY A 212 2.15 14.61 -24.14
N ILE A 213 1.37 13.52 -24.22
CA ILE A 213 1.08 12.66 -23.06
C ILE A 213 2.36 11.99 -22.56
N ARG A 214 3.20 11.46 -23.45
CA ARG A 214 4.49 10.84 -23.07
C ARG A 214 5.37 11.84 -22.32
N PHE A 215 5.47 13.07 -22.82
CA PHE A 215 6.23 14.14 -22.17
C PHE A 215 5.65 14.55 -20.82
N TYR A 216 4.31 14.61 -20.70
CA TYR A 216 3.63 14.82 -19.43
C TYR A 216 4.08 13.81 -18.37
N PHE A 217 4.06 12.51 -18.70
CA PHE A 217 4.49 11.45 -17.78
C PHE A 217 5.99 11.57 -17.45
N ALA A 218 6.84 11.82 -18.45
CA ALA A 218 8.27 12.02 -18.25
C ALA A 218 8.56 13.15 -17.26
N CYS A 219 7.86 14.28 -17.42
CA CYS A 219 7.97 15.43 -16.53
C CYS A 219 7.46 15.11 -15.11
N LYS A 220 6.31 14.44 -14.99
CA LYS A 220 5.64 14.17 -13.71
C LYS A 220 6.43 13.19 -12.84
N TYR A 221 7.06 12.20 -13.45
CA TYR A 221 7.92 11.20 -12.79
C TYR A 221 9.40 11.57 -12.76
N TYR A 222 9.77 12.72 -13.31
CA TYR A 222 11.16 13.21 -13.36
C TYR A 222 12.11 12.26 -14.10
N PHE A 223 11.65 11.70 -15.21
CA PHE A 223 12.51 10.98 -16.15
C PHE A 223 13.23 11.99 -17.05
N GLU A 224 14.38 12.48 -16.59
CA GLU A 224 15.05 13.64 -17.19
C GLU A 224 15.43 13.45 -18.66
N GLU A 225 16.10 12.33 -18.96
CA GLU A 225 16.53 11.99 -20.31
C GLU A 225 15.34 11.82 -21.25
N ASP A 226 14.29 11.14 -20.80
CA ASP A 226 13.07 10.94 -21.58
C ASP A 226 12.35 12.28 -21.83
N ALA A 227 12.26 13.16 -20.82
CA ALA A 227 11.62 14.46 -20.95
C ALA A 227 12.36 15.36 -21.96
N GLN A 228 13.70 15.41 -21.89
CA GLN A 228 14.51 16.17 -22.83
C GLN A 228 14.40 15.61 -24.26
N SER A 229 14.52 14.30 -24.41
CA SER A 229 14.41 13.62 -25.71
C SER A 229 13.05 13.86 -26.37
N LEU A 230 11.96 13.67 -25.62
CA LEU A 230 10.60 13.91 -26.10
C LEU A 230 10.39 15.38 -26.50
N TRP A 231 10.85 16.33 -25.68
CA TRP A 231 10.74 17.75 -26.00
C TRP A 231 11.46 18.14 -27.29
N THR A 232 12.67 17.62 -27.50
CA THR A 232 13.43 17.86 -28.74
C THR A 232 12.73 17.29 -29.95
N ASN A 233 12.09 16.12 -29.81
CA ASN A 233 11.40 15.43 -30.90
C ASN A 233 9.97 15.94 -31.18
N MET A 234 9.40 16.77 -30.32
CA MET A 234 8.09 17.38 -30.53
C MET A 234 8.08 18.41 -31.66
N SER A 235 6.99 18.41 -32.43
CA SER A 235 6.70 19.51 -33.35
C SER A 235 6.43 20.81 -32.58
N GLU A 236 6.52 21.96 -33.26
CA GLU A 236 6.21 23.22 -32.60
C GLU A 236 4.73 23.33 -32.22
N ASP A 237 3.83 22.70 -32.99
CA ASP A 237 2.40 22.62 -32.66
C ASP A 237 2.17 21.82 -31.37
N ASP A 238 2.85 20.67 -31.21
CA ASP A 238 2.79 19.88 -29.97
C ASP A 238 3.30 20.69 -28.77
N LYS A 239 4.42 21.41 -28.94
CA LYS A 239 4.95 22.29 -27.88
C LYS A 239 3.98 23.41 -27.54
N ILE A 240 3.30 24.01 -28.53
CA ILE A 240 2.25 25.00 -28.31
C ILE A 240 1.09 24.37 -27.51
N LEU A 241 0.67 23.15 -27.83
CA LEU A 241 -0.37 22.44 -27.08
C LEU A 241 0.05 22.19 -25.62
N VAL A 242 1.26 21.66 -25.39
CA VAL A 242 1.80 21.43 -24.05
C VAL A 242 1.88 22.73 -23.25
N ARG A 243 2.31 23.85 -23.85
CA ARG A 243 2.32 25.18 -23.22
C ARG A 243 0.92 25.71 -22.92
N ARG A 244 -0.05 25.46 -23.82
CA ARG A 244 -1.45 25.91 -23.70
C ARG A 244 -2.25 25.11 -22.70
N CYS A 245 -1.87 23.86 -22.42
CA CYS A 245 -2.36 23.08 -21.30
C CYS A 245 -1.92 23.74 -19.98
N ARG A 246 -2.57 24.87 -19.64
CA ARG A 246 -2.34 25.73 -18.45
C ARG A 246 -2.66 25.03 -17.12
N LEU A 247 -3.18 23.81 -17.17
CA LEU A 247 -3.32 22.89 -16.04
C LEU A 247 -2.05 22.03 -15.82
N SER A 248 -0.98 22.31 -16.56
CA SER A 248 0.32 21.67 -16.39
C SER A 248 0.74 21.68 -14.92
N SER A 249 0.92 20.46 -14.38
CA SER A 249 1.40 20.25 -13.02
C SER A 249 2.62 21.14 -12.75
N ILE A 250 2.86 21.51 -11.50
CA ILE A 250 3.99 22.39 -11.15
C ILE A 250 5.31 21.89 -11.71
N SER A 251 5.44 20.57 -11.87
CA SER A 251 6.57 19.88 -12.46
C SER A 251 6.71 20.15 -13.95
N ILE A 252 5.62 20.14 -14.72
CA ILE A 252 5.69 20.45 -16.15
C ILE A 252 6.09 21.91 -16.36
N ARG A 253 5.52 22.85 -15.61
CA ARG A 253 5.95 24.26 -15.69
C ARG A 253 7.43 24.43 -15.37
N HIS A 254 7.93 23.63 -14.43
CA HIS A 254 9.33 23.62 -14.08
C HIS A 254 10.21 23.08 -15.23
N TRP A 255 9.83 21.93 -15.79
CA TRP A 255 10.47 21.36 -16.96
C TRP A 255 10.47 22.31 -18.16
N LEU A 256 9.33 22.93 -18.46
CA LEU A 256 9.22 23.91 -19.55
C LEU A 256 10.20 25.06 -19.39
N ARG A 257 10.28 25.66 -18.19
CA ARG A 257 11.25 26.74 -17.94
C ARG A 257 12.68 26.30 -18.24
N ALA A 258 13.10 25.15 -17.72
CA ALA A 258 14.46 24.67 -17.92
C ALA A 258 14.78 24.30 -19.37
N LEU A 259 13.84 23.64 -20.05
CA LEU A 259 13.99 23.24 -21.45
C LEU A 259 14.00 24.46 -22.38
N GLU A 260 13.23 25.51 -22.07
CA GLU A 260 13.18 26.75 -22.85
C GLU A 260 14.38 27.67 -22.60
N SER A 261 14.83 27.78 -21.35
CA SER A 261 16.00 28.60 -20.98
C SER A 261 17.33 27.95 -21.38
N ARG A 262 17.32 26.66 -21.74
CA ARG A 262 18.53 25.82 -21.93
C ARG A 262 19.46 25.84 -20.71
N THR A 263 18.92 26.14 -19.53
CA THR A 263 19.69 26.12 -18.29
C THR A 263 19.65 24.72 -17.71
N GLU A 264 20.78 24.25 -17.19
CA GLU A 264 20.78 23.04 -16.37
C GLU A 264 19.83 23.20 -15.19
N LEU A 265 19.06 22.15 -14.92
CA LEU A 265 18.14 22.09 -13.79
C LEU A 265 18.95 22.06 -12.49
N ASN A 266 18.98 23.18 -11.78
CA ASN A 266 19.55 23.21 -10.44
C ASN A 266 18.58 22.55 -9.45
N TRP A 267 18.60 21.22 -9.39
CA TRP A 267 17.77 20.43 -8.48
C TRP A 267 17.95 20.78 -7.01
N SER A 268 19.10 21.35 -6.64
CA SER A 268 19.36 21.80 -5.27
C SER A 268 18.53 23.05 -4.91
N GLU A 269 18.33 23.98 -5.84
CA GLU A 269 17.44 25.14 -5.66
C GLU A 269 15.98 24.72 -5.58
N ILE A 270 15.56 23.75 -6.38
CA ILE A 270 14.21 23.19 -6.33
C ILE A 270 13.96 22.53 -5.00
N SER A 271 14.96 21.85 -4.43
CA SER A 271 14.92 21.24 -3.10
C SER A 271 14.84 22.26 -1.96
N LEU A 272 15.22 23.53 -2.18
CA LEU A 272 15.16 24.61 -1.19
C LEU A 272 13.89 25.47 -1.33
N ALA A 273 13.44 25.74 -2.57
CA ALA A 273 12.11 26.28 -2.86
C ALA A 273 10.98 25.27 -2.56
N SER A 274 11.36 24.06 -2.17
CA SER A 274 10.56 22.83 -2.19
C SER A 274 9.46 22.71 -1.15
N ARG A 275 9.42 23.60 -0.14
CA ARG A 275 8.33 23.57 0.84
C ARG A 275 6.99 23.54 0.13
N PHE A 276 6.85 24.25 -1.00
CA PHE A 276 5.63 24.29 -1.84
C PHE A 276 5.65 23.37 -3.05
N PHE A 277 6.82 22.99 -3.56
CA PHE A 277 6.95 22.20 -4.80
C PHE A 277 6.60 20.72 -4.60
N PHE A 278 7.06 20.12 -3.49
CA PHE A 278 6.69 18.75 -3.14
C PHE A 278 5.21 18.59 -2.86
N ILE A 279 4.58 19.64 -2.33
CA ILE A 279 3.17 19.62 -2.01
C ILE A 279 2.37 19.29 -3.29
N ARG A 280 2.63 19.88 -4.45
CA ARG A 280 1.73 19.65 -5.60
C ARG A 280 2.10 18.51 -6.55
N ASN A 281 3.23 17.81 -6.36
CA ASN A 281 3.56 16.64 -7.19
C ASN A 281 4.24 15.51 -6.40
N PHE A 282 3.44 14.73 -5.68
CA PHE A 282 3.91 13.56 -4.95
C PHE A 282 4.48 12.46 -5.83
N MET A 283 4.22 12.43 -7.14
CA MET A 283 4.87 11.45 -8.02
C MET A 283 6.39 11.65 -8.07
N GLY A 284 6.85 12.88 -7.83
CA GLY A 284 8.28 13.18 -7.68
C GLY A 284 8.89 12.69 -6.37
N ILE A 285 8.08 12.30 -5.38
CA ILE A 285 8.63 11.96 -4.06
C ILE A 285 9.59 10.78 -4.15
N ARG A 286 9.30 9.78 -5.00
CA ARG A 286 10.22 8.65 -5.21
C ARG A 286 11.56 9.07 -5.82
N TYR A 287 11.55 10.12 -6.64
CA TYR A 287 12.76 10.65 -7.27
C TYR A 287 13.60 11.48 -6.29
N PHE A 288 12.95 12.36 -5.54
CA PHE A 288 13.65 13.33 -4.68
C PHE A 288 13.93 12.80 -3.29
N PHE A 289 13.04 12.02 -2.70
CA PHE A 289 13.14 11.59 -1.31
C PHE A 289 14.47 10.88 -0.99
N PRO A 290 15.00 9.98 -1.86
CA PRO A 290 16.32 9.38 -1.65
C PRO A 290 17.49 10.39 -1.70
N LYS A 291 17.31 11.53 -2.38
CA LYS A 291 18.31 12.60 -2.50
C LYS A 291 18.29 13.56 -1.31
N LEU A 292 17.22 13.55 -0.52
CA LEU A 292 17.10 14.37 0.68
C LEU A 292 18.00 13.81 1.79
N ARG A 293 19.13 14.48 2.05
CA ARG A 293 20.08 14.09 3.11
C ARG A 293 19.66 14.58 4.50
N ASN A 294 18.88 15.66 4.58
CA ASN A 294 18.48 16.26 5.83
C ASN A 294 17.20 15.61 6.37
N ARG A 295 17.27 15.02 7.56
CA ARG A 295 16.15 14.37 8.26
C ARG A 295 14.94 15.28 8.45
N GLU A 296 15.14 16.57 8.72
CA GLU A 296 14.06 17.54 8.94
C GLU A 296 13.31 17.81 7.64
N ILE A 297 14.03 17.88 6.52
CA ILE A 297 13.40 18.06 5.20
C ILE A 297 12.60 16.81 4.82
N ARG A 298 13.12 15.60 5.11
CA ARG A 298 12.37 14.35 4.90
C ARG A 298 11.10 14.30 5.74
N TYR A 299 11.17 14.68 7.01
CA TYR A 299 10.00 14.83 7.87
C TYR A 299 8.99 15.80 7.26
N VAL A 300 9.41 17.03 6.90
CA VAL A 300 8.52 18.03 6.32
C VAL A 300 7.87 17.51 5.04
N CYS A 301 8.59 16.74 4.23
CA CYS A 301 8.05 16.13 3.01
C CYS A 301 6.92 15.14 3.32
N ILE A 302 7.13 14.23 4.27
CA ILE A 302 6.12 13.26 4.73
C ILE A 302 4.92 14.00 5.34
N ASP A 303 5.20 14.90 6.29
CA ASP A 303 4.22 15.65 7.07
C ASP A 303 3.29 16.46 6.17
N THR A 304 3.90 17.20 5.25
CA THR A 304 3.19 18.04 4.28
C THR A 304 2.40 17.18 3.30
N GLY A 305 2.93 16.03 2.87
CA GLY A 305 2.18 15.15 1.99
C GLY A 305 0.91 14.57 2.58
N MET A 306 0.95 14.25 3.87
CA MET A 306 -0.22 13.80 4.61
C MET A 306 -1.19 14.96 4.86
N LEU A 307 -0.70 16.13 5.26
CA LEU A 307 -1.54 17.30 5.56
C LEU A 307 -2.48 17.66 4.41
N PHE A 308 -2.00 17.57 3.18
CA PHE A 308 -2.81 17.91 2.01
C PHE A 308 -3.57 16.72 1.41
N GLY A 309 -3.44 15.51 1.98
CA GLY A 309 -4.08 14.30 1.47
C GLY A 309 -3.62 13.92 0.06
N TRP A 310 -2.42 14.35 -0.31
CA TRP A 310 -1.93 14.30 -1.68
C TRP A 310 -0.84 13.22 -1.86
N ILE A 311 -0.21 12.77 -0.77
CA ILE A 311 0.68 11.62 -0.83
C ILE A 311 -0.13 10.35 -1.00
N HIS A 312 0.12 9.61 -2.08
CA HIS A 312 -0.49 8.31 -2.24
C HIS A 312 0.04 7.37 -1.16
N GLN A 313 -0.80 6.47 -0.64
CA GLN A 313 -0.46 5.62 0.50
C GLN A 313 0.77 4.73 0.24
N TYR A 314 0.93 4.22 -0.99
CA TYR A 314 2.16 3.51 -1.43
C TYR A 314 3.41 4.39 -1.45
N ASP A 315 3.27 5.69 -1.74
CA ASP A 315 4.40 6.61 -1.76
C ASP A 315 4.77 7.04 -0.33
N LEU A 316 3.78 7.15 0.56
CA LEU A 316 4.03 7.28 2.00
C LEU A 316 4.78 6.06 2.54
N TYR A 317 4.28 4.85 2.24
CA TYR A 317 4.97 3.61 2.59
C TYR A 317 6.41 3.59 2.07
N TYR A 318 6.62 3.95 0.79
CA TYR A 318 7.96 4.07 0.21
C TYR A 318 8.85 5.01 1.03
N CYS A 319 8.34 6.18 1.43
CA CYS A 319 9.10 7.13 2.25
C CYS A 319 9.45 6.54 3.62
N LEU A 320 8.50 5.87 4.28
CA LEU A 320 8.71 5.23 5.58
C LEU A 320 9.74 4.09 5.52
N VAL A 321 9.79 3.32 4.43
CA VAL A 321 10.82 2.28 4.20
C VAL A 321 12.21 2.89 3.94
N LYS A 322 12.28 4.13 3.43
CA LYS A 322 13.54 4.78 3.04
C LYS A 322 14.22 5.58 4.13
N ILE A 323 13.56 5.79 5.27
CA ILE A 323 14.15 6.43 6.44
C ILE A 323 14.66 5.37 7.43
N ASN A 324 15.70 5.72 8.18
CA ASN A 324 16.22 4.80 9.20
C ASN A 324 15.35 4.84 10.48
N ALA A 325 15.62 3.95 11.43
CA ALA A 325 14.83 3.84 12.65
C ALA A 325 14.82 5.10 13.52
N ASP A 326 15.93 5.85 13.58
CA ASP A 326 16.00 7.07 14.37
C ASP A 326 15.21 8.20 13.73
N GLU A 327 15.23 8.29 12.40
CA GLU A 327 14.40 9.21 11.63
C GLU A 327 12.93 8.86 11.71
N LEU A 328 12.59 7.58 11.68
CA LEU A 328 11.23 7.12 11.82
C LEU A 328 10.66 7.46 13.20
N GLU A 329 11.41 7.20 14.27
CA GLU A 329 11.02 7.66 15.60
C GLU A 329 10.83 9.19 15.62
N TYR A 330 11.76 9.92 15.02
CA TYR A 330 11.67 11.37 14.92
C TYR A 330 10.39 11.81 14.20
N VAL A 331 10.00 11.13 13.12
CA VAL A 331 8.74 11.37 12.42
C VAL A 331 7.56 11.11 13.36
N PHE A 332 7.47 9.91 13.94
CA PHE A 332 6.33 9.53 14.80
C PHE A 332 6.14 10.45 16.00
N ARG A 333 7.22 10.92 16.64
CA ARG A 333 7.15 11.86 17.77
C ARG A 333 6.67 13.26 17.41
N ARG A 334 6.79 13.67 16.15
CA ARG A 334 6.49 15.03 15.72
C ARG A 334 5.17 15.18 14.99
N LEU A 335 4.65 14.09 14.45
CA LEU A 335 3.36 14.09 13.78
C LEU A 335 2.23 14.34 14.77
N SER A 336 1.19 15.03 14.30
CA SER A 336 -0.08 15.11 15.02
C SER A 336 -0.78 13.75 15.02
N GLU A 337 -1.72 13.55 15.93
CA GLU A 337 -2.49 12.31 16.02
C GLU A 337 -3.24 11.99 14.72
N GLU A 338 -3.82 13.00 14.08
CA GLU A 338 -4.48 12.88 12.77
C GLU A 338 -3.55 12.29 11.69
N ARG A 339 -2.27 12.69 11.70
CA ARG A 339 -1.27 12.24 10.74
C ARG A 339 -0.75 10.84 11.07
N LEU A 340 -0.59 10.53 12.36
CA LEU A 340 -0.29 9.17 12.81
C LEU A 340 -1.39 8.19 12.41
N TYR A 341 -2.65 8.59 12.58
CA TYR A 341 -3.80 7.82 12.11
C TYR A 341 -3.71 7.52 10.61
N GLU A 342 -3.41 8.51 9.77
CA GLU A 342 -3.25 8.28 8.32
C GLU A 342 -2.07 7.34 8.00
N ILE A 343 -0.97 7.37 8.76
CA ILE A 343 0.12 6.39 8.63
C ILE A 343 -0.37 4.98 8.94
N PHE A 344 -1.02 4.76 10.09
CA PHE A 344 -1.50 3.42 10.46
C PHE A 344 -2.56 2.90 9.50
N LYS A 345 -3.44 3.78 9.03
CA LYS A 345 -4.44 3.47 8.01
C LYS A 345 -3.81 3.04 6.69
N CYS A 346 -2.62 3.54 6.32
CA CYS A 346 -1.90 3.06 5.13
C CYS A 346 -1.56 1.56 5.22
N PHE A 347 -1.27 1.06 6.42
CA PHE A 347 -0.96 -0.36 6.63
C PHE A 347 -2.22 -1.25 6.64
N LEU A 348 -3.43 -0.67 6.69
CA LEU A 348 -4.70 -1.41 6.54
C LEU A 348 -5.11 -1.61 5.08
N LEU A 349 -4.32 -1.09 4.15
CA LEU A 349 -4.58 -1.19 2.73
C LEU A 349 -3.82 -2.34 2.11
N TRP A 350 -4.35 -2.79 0.99
CA TRP A 350 -3.72 -3.85 0.26
C TRP A 350 -2.38 -3.41 -0.32
N PRO A 351 -1.32 -4.22 -0.18
CA PRO A 351 -1.23 -5.54 0.45
C PRO A 351 -0.61 -5.49 1.85
N PHE A 352 -0.45 -4.31 2.45
CA PHE A 352 0.32 -4.10 3.67
C PHE A 352 -0.36 -4.62 4.95
N GLN A 353 -1.57 -5.16 4.85
CA GLN A 353 -2.34 -5.62 6.00
C GLN A 353 -1.62 -6.69 6.81
N THR A 354 -0.74 -7.50 6.20
CA THR A 354 -0.02 -8.56 6.92
C THR A 354 0.94 -8.02 7.98
N ILE A 355 1.46 -6.80 7.80
CA ILE A 355 2.43 -6.20 8.71
C ILE A 355 1.79 -5.17 9.66
N PHE A 356 0.48 -4.92 9.52
CA PHE A 356 -0.21 -3.88 10.30
C PHE A 356 -0.03 -4.05 11.80
N LEU A 357 -0.28 -5.26 12.33
CA LEU A 357 -0.14 -5.51 13.78
C LEU A 357 1.31 -5.38 14.24
N ASP A 358 2.27 -5.77 13.42
CA ASP A 358 3.68 -5.60 13.76
C ASP A 358 4.08 -4.12 13.83
N VAL A 359 3.59 -3.30 12.90
CA VAL A 359 3.79 -1.85 12.91
C VAL A 359 3.13 -1.22 14.15
N VAL A 360 1.88 -1.58 14.43
CA VAL A 360 1.16 -1.12 15.63
C VAL A 360 1.95 -1.45 16.89
N ASN A 361 2.45 -2.67 17.03
CA ASN A 361 3.24 -3.09 18.18
C ASN A 361 4.55 -2.31 18.35
N CYS A 362 5.18 -1.94 17.24
CA CYS A 362 6.38 -1.13 17.28
C CYS A 362 6.10 0.30 17.79
N PHE A 363 4.93 0.85 17.47
CA PHE A 363 4.56 2.23 17.77
C PHE A 363 3.40 2.36 18.75
N ILE A 364 3.16 1.32 19.55
CA ILE A 364 1.99 1.22 20.41
C ILE A 364 1.89 2.39 21.40
N THR A 365 3.04 2.90 21.86
CA THR A 365 3.14 4.05 22.77
C THR A 365 2.76 5.38 22.14
N HIS A 366 2.62 5.44 20.80
CA HIS A 366 2.20 6.63 20.05
C HIS A 366 0.75 6.55 19.60
N ILE A 367 0.03 5.47 19.95
CA ILE A 367 -1.38 5.30 19.63
C ILE A 367 -2.18 5.87 20.81
N SER A 368 -2.82 7.02 20.61
CA SER A 368 -3.80 7.55 21.55
C SER A 368 -5.09 6.74 21.51
N ALA A 369 -5.96 6.93 22.51
CA ALA A 369 -7.29 6.33 22.51
C ALA A 369 -8.09 6.73 21.26
N ASP A 370 -7.98 7.98 20.82
CA ASP A 370 -8.66 8.49 19.63
C ASP A 370 -8.16 7.79 18.35
N ILE A 371 -6.85 7.64 18.18
CA ILE A 371 -6.28 6.88 17.05
C ILE A 371 -6.75 5.42 17.09
N PHE A 372 -6.72 4.80 18.27
CA PHE A 372 -7.18 3.42 18.44
C PHE A 372 -8.64 3.25 18.00
N LEU A 373 -9.54 4.10 18.50
CA LEU A 373 -10.96 4.08 18.15
C LEU A 373 -11.16 4.33 16.64
N ALA A 374 -10.47 5.31 16.06
CA ALA A 374 -10.54 5.61 14.64
C ALA A 374 -10.10 4.41 13.77
N LEU A 375 -9.02 3.72 14.15
CA LEU A 375 -8.55 2.52 13.44
C LEU A 375 -9.51 1.35 13.58
N ILE A 376 -10.13 1.15 14.75
CA ILE A 376 -11.20 0.16 14.92
C ILE A 376 -12.35 0.48 13.97
N CYS A 377 -12.77 1.74 13.86
CA CYS A 377 -13.86 2.13 12.95
C CYS A 377 -13.53 1.81 11.49
N VAL A 378 -12.29 2.07 11.05
CA VAL A 378 -11.83 1.69 9.69
C VAL A 378 -11.88 0.19 9.47
N LEU A 379 -11.45 -0.60 10.48
CA LEU A 379 -11.50 -2.06 10.41
C LEU A 379 -12.94 -2.59 10.37
N LEU A 380 -13.82 -2.06 11.21
CA LEU A 380 -15.25 -2.42 11.20
C LEU A 380 -15.91 -2.05 9.88
N ASP A 381 -15.58 -0.89 9.30
CA ASP A 381 -16.07 -0.48 7.98
C ASP A 381 -15.66 -1.50 6.91
N LYS A 382 -14.39 -1.90 6.89
CA LYS A 382 -13.87 -2.91 5.95
C LYS A 382 -14.53 -4.28 6.13
N VAL A 383 -14.69 -4.73 7.37
CA VAL A 383 -15.42 -5.98 7.69
C VAL A 383 -16.88 -5.88 7.24
N SER A 384 -17.55 -4.77 7.55
CA SER A 384 -18.96 -4.56 7.21
C SER A 384 -19.21 -4.42 5.71
N LYS A 385 -18.22 -3.97 4.94
CA LYS A 385 -18.29 -3.87 3.48
C LYS A 385 -17.90 -5.15 2.76
N ARG A 386 -17.62 -6.25 3.48
CA ARG A 386 -17.17 -7.53 2.92
C ARG A 386 -15.94 -7.35 2.03
N TRP A 387 -14.96 -6.56 2.50
CA TRP A 387 -13.68 -6.49 1.81
C TRP A 387 -13.00 -7.86 1.92
N GLN A 388 -12.84 -8.55 0.79
CA GLN A 388 -12.27 -9.91 0.72
C GLN A 388 -10.81 -9.90 0.23
N ASP A 389 -10.20 -8.73 0.07
CA ASP A 389 -8.78 -8.56 -0.25
C ASP A 389 -7.87 -8.98 0.92
N TYR A 390 -8.40 -9.04 2.16
CA TYR A 390 -7.69 -9.55 3.32
C TYR A 390 -8.60 -10.09 4.44
N GLU A 391 -8.03 -10.83 5.39
CA GLU A 391 -8.70 -11.34 6.59
C GLU A 391 -8.85 -10.26 7.67
N TYR A 392 -9.60 -9.20 7.39
CA TYR A 392 -9.75 -8.06 8.30
C TYR A 392 -10.32 -8.40 9.68
N VAL A 393 -11.14 -9.44 9.79
CA VAL A 393 -11.63 -9.93 11.08
C VAL A 393 -10.47 -10.37 11.96
N ASN A 394 -9.46 -11.04 11.41
CA ASN A 394 -8.29 -11.49 12.18
C ASN A 394 -7.43 -10.31 12.63
N ILE A 395 -7.27 -9.29 11.78
CA ILE A 395 -6.58 -8.05 12.16
C ILE A 395 -7.34 -7.34 13.28
N LEU A 396 -8.66 -7.20 13.15
CA LEU A 396 -9.50 -6.55 14.14
C LEU A 396 -9.43 -7.26 15.49
N LYS A 397 -9.50 -8.60 15.52
CA LYS A 397 -9.32 -9.40 16.74
C LYS A 397 -7.94 -9.21 17.35
N GLY A 398 -6.88 -9.27 16.54
CA GLY A 398 -5.51 -9.06 16.99
C GLY A 398 -5.30 -7.67 17.59
N PHE A 399 -5.70 -6.63 16.85
CA PHE A 399 -5.56 -5.23 17.23
C PHE A 399 -6.33 -4.91 18.51
N TRP A 400 -7.56 -5.42 18.63
CA TRP A 400 -8.36 -5.27 19.85
C TRP A 400 -7.68 -5.92 21.06
N ASN A 401 -7.27 -7.18 20.95
CA ASN A 401 -6.68 -7.92 22.07
C ASN A 401 -5.36 -7.28 22.54
N GLU A 402 -4.60 -6.70 21.62
CA GLU A 402 -3.31 -6.10 21.91
C GLU A 402 -3.44 -4.75 22.63
N LEU A 403 -4.38 -3.91 22.19
CA LEU A 403 -4.51 -2.52 22.68
C LEU A 403 -5.58 -2.31 23.75
N SER A 404 -6.57 -3.20 23.88
CA SER A 404 -7.59 -3.12 24.93
C SER A 404 -6.99 -3.14 26.34
N SER A 405 -5.87 -3.85 26.53
CA SER A 405 -5.15 -3.84 27.82
C SER A 405 -4.50 -2.49 28.14
N GLN A 406 -4.14 -1.71 27.13
CA GLN A 406 -3.47 -0.41 27.31
C GLN A 406 -4.46 0.76 27.37
N HIS A 407 -5.61 0.64 26.71
CA HIS A 407 -6.65 1.65 26.65
C HIS A 407 -7.95 1.22 27.34
N GLY A 408 -7.85 0.32 28.33
CA GLY A 408 -9.00 -0.30 28.99
C GLY A 408 -10.04 0.71 29.49
N GLU A 409 -9.58 1.81 30.09
CA GLU A 409 -10.48 2.88 30.58
C GLU A 409 -11.32 3.53 29.47
N CYS A 410 -10.74 3.77 28.29
CA CYS A 410 -11.48 4.33 27.16
C CYS A 410 -12.45 3.31 26.55
N VAL A 411 -12.04 2.04 26.53
CA VAL A 411 -12.87 0.94 26.04
C VAL A 411 -14.09 0.72 26.93
N GLU A 412 -13.93 0.77 28.25
CA GLU A 412 -15.02 0.58 29.22
C GLU A 412 -16.10 1.66 29.11
N GLN A 413 -15.73 2.89 28.75
CA GLN A 413 -16.66 4.00 28.59
C GLN A 413 -17.52 3.87 27.32
N GLU A 414 -17.07 3.09 26.33
CA GLU A 414 -17.78 2.89 25.06
C GLU A 414 -18.55 1.55 25.05
N GLU A 415 -19.67 1.50 25.79
CA GLU A 415 -20.53 0.30 25.89
C GLU A 415 -20.91 -0.26 24.51
N THR A 416 -21.17 0.62 23.54
CA THR A 416 -21.52 0.22 22.18
C THR A 416 -20.37 -0.48 21.47
N LEU A 417 -19.15 0.04 21.60
CA LEU A 417 -18.00 -0.60 21.01
C LEU A 417 -17.74 -1.97 21.63
N ASN A 418 -17.89 -2.10 22.95
CA ASN A 418 -17.77 -3.39 23.63
C ASN A 418 -18.82 -4.39 23.15
N ARG A 419 -20.06 -3.95 22.92
CA ARG A 419 -21.12 -4.79 22.37
C ARG A 419 -20.80 -5.26 20.95
N ILE A 420 -20.30 -4.36 20.10
CA ILE A 420 -19.85 -4.66 18.72
C ILE A 420 -18.68 -5.65 18.77
N MET A 421 -17.67 -5.39 19.59
CA MET A 421 -16.47 -6.20 19.66
C MET A 421 -16.74 -7.57 20.28
N LYS A 422 -17.60 -7.65 21.30
CA LYS A 422 -18.08 -8.92 21.84
C LYS A 422 -18.72 -9.77 20.75
N TYR A 423 -19.62 -9.16 19.96
CA TYR A 423 -20.22 -9.85 18.81
C TYR A 423 -19.16 -10.32 17.80
N VAL A 424 -18.21 -9.47 17.41
CA VAL A 424 -17.14 -9.85 16.47
C VAL A 424 -16.22 -10.95 17.01
N LEU A 425 -15.88 -10.90 18.31
CA LEU A 425 -14.97 -11.83 18.97
C LEU A 425 -15.61 -13.21 19.13
N GLU A 426 -16.88 -13.24 19.55
CA GLU A 426 -17.65 -14.46 19.84
C GLU A 426 -18.31 -15.08 18.61
N ALA A 427 -18.53 -14.30 17.54
CA ALA A 427 -19.18 -14.82 16.34
C ALA A 427 -18.35 -15.96 15.69
N PRO A 428 -18.98 -17.12 15.39
CA PRO A 428 -18.34 -18.18 14.64
C PRO A 428 -17.97 -17.68 13.24
N VAL A 429 -16.78 -18.05 12.77
CA VAL A 429 -16.37 -17.79 11.39
C VAL A 429 -17.01 -18.88 10.51
N PRO A 430 -17.76 -18.53 9.44
CA PRO A 430 -17.84 -17.22 8.79
C PRO A 430 -18.85 -16.26 9.42
N PHE A 431 -18.42 -15.01 9.55
CA PHE A 431 -19.17 -13.89 10.12
C PHE A 431 -20.29 -13.41 9.16
N ASP A 432 -21.57 -13.44 9.59
CA ASP A 432 -22.66 -12.84 8.79
C ASP A 432 -22.68 -11.31 8.92
N VAL A 433 -22.19 -10.66 7.87
CA VAL A 433 -22.12 -9.20 7.78
C VAL A 433 -23.50 -8.55 7.75
N LYS A 434 -24.57 -9.25 7.34
CA LYS A 434 -25.92 -8.68 7.37
C LYS A 434 -26.37 -8.47 8.81
N ASP A 435 -26.13 -9.47 9.66
CA ASP A 435 -26.39 -9.38 11.09
C ASP A 435 -25.52 -8.32 11.76
N PHE A 436 -24.25 -8.22 11.34
CA PHE A 436 -23.36 -7.17 11.85
C PHE A 436 -23.79 -5.75 11.49
N ARG A 437 -24.20 -5.51 10.24
CA ARG A 437 -24.72 -4.19 9.84
C ARG A 437 -25.99 -3.84 10.59
N ASN A 438 -26.93 -4.80 10.70
CA ASN A 438 -28.13 -4.62 11.48
C ASN A 438 -27.78 -4.29 12.94
N PHE A 439 -26.81 -5.00 13.51
CA PHE A 439 -26.32 -4.76 14.86
C PHE A 439 -25.76 -3.34 15.05
N ILE A 440 -24.88 -2.88 14.15
CA ILE A 440 -24.36 -1.50 14.17
C ILE A 440 -25.51 -0.49 14.12
N CYS A 441 -26.44 -0.64 13.18
CA CYS A 441 -27.59 0.27 13.06
C CYS A 441 -28.49 0.28 14.32
N THR A 442 -28.66 -0.87 15.00
CA THR A 442 -29.40 -0.92 16.27
C THR A 442 -28.65 -0.28 17.44
N CYS A 443 -27.32 -0.17 17.37
CA CYS A 443 -26.54 0.52 18.39
C CYS A 443 -26.58 2.04 18.19
N ASP A 444 -26.48 2.53 16.96
CA ASP A 444 -26.55 3.97 16.64
C ASP A 444 -27.89 4.61 17.03
N THR A 445 -29.00 3.88 16.82
CA THR A 445 -30.34 4.38 17.15
C THR A 445 -30.57 4.58 18.65
N LYS A 446 -29.79 3.93 19.52
CA LYS A 446 -29.89 4.08 20.97
C LYS A 446 -29.00 5.19 21.56
N ASN A 447 -28.03 5.71 20.80
CA ASN A 447 -26.96 6.58 21.32
C ASN A 447 -27.00 8.05 20.86
N GLN A 448 -28.18 8.61 20.57
CA GLN A 448 -28.30 10.01 20.11
C GLN A 448 -27.83 11.11 21.11
N GLY A 449 -27.23 10.75 22.25
CA GLY A 449 -26.68 11.67 23.25
C GLY A 449 -25.17 11.98 23.17
N ILE A 450 -24.40 11.30 22.31
CA ILE A 450 -22.92 11.40 22.32
C ILE A 450 -22.46 12.48 21.31
N LYS A 451 -22.24 13.71 21.81
CA LYS A 451 -21.81 14.88 21.00
C LYS A 451 -20.44 15.48 21.38
N GLN A 452 -19.69 14.89 22.31
CA GLN A 452 -18.58 15.62 22.96
C GLN A 452 -17.16 15.38 22.44
N HIS A 453 -16.89 14.38 21.59
CA HIS A 453 -15.50 13.99 21.27
C HIS A 453 -15.05 14.17 19.81
N GLY A 454 -15.55 15.18 19.07
CA GLY A 454 -14.92 15.68 17.84
C GLY A 454 -14.89 14.75 16.60
N PHE A 455 -15.00 13.43 16.79
CA PHE A 455 -15.15 12.43 15.75
C PHE A 455 -16.63 12.02 15.71
N GLN A 456 -17.38 12.57 14.76
CA GLN A 456 -18.66 11.96 14.43
C GLN A 456 -18.38 10.61 13.77
N LEU A 457 -18.78 9.52 14.42
CA LEU A 457 -19.10 8.26 13.76
C LEU A 457 -20.29 8.52 12.83
N VAL A 458 -20.05 9.18 11.70
CA VAL A 458 -21.07 9.33 10.66
C VAL A 458 -21.14 8.01 9.90
N PHE A 459 -21.85 7.04 10.47
CA PHE A 459 -22.47 6.02 9.64
C PHE A 459 -23.56 6.73 8.84
N HIS A 460 -23.23 7.16 7.62
CA HIS A 460 -24.22 7.76 6.74
C HIS A 460 -25.40 6.78 6.62
N PRO A 461 -26.61 7.14 7.09
CA PRO A 461 -27.79 6.36 6.80
C PRO A 461 -28.03 6.53 5.30
N TRP A 462 -27.79 5.46 4.55
CA TRP A 462 -28.09 5.42 3.13
C TRP A 462 -29.61 5.53 2.95
N LYS A 463 -30.06 6.57 2.24
CA LYS A 463 -31.39 6.65 1.63
C LYS A 463 -31.33 6.19 0.19
#